data_AF-A0A2N3ANG7-F1
#
_entry.id   AF-A0A2N3ANG7-F1
#
_cell.length_a   1.000
_cell.length_b   1.000
_cell.length_c   1.000
_cell.angle_alpha   90.00
_cell.angle_beta   90.00
_cell.angle_gamma   90.00
#
_symmetry.space_group_name_H-M   'P 1'
#
loop_
_entity.id
_entity.type
_entity.pdbx_description
1 polymer ?
#
loop_
_entity_poly.entity_id
_entity_poly.type
_entity_poly.pdbx_seq_one_letter_code
_entity_poly.pdbx_strand_id
1 'polypeptide(L)'
;MLKKNSIKILLVIISLILLLSLTGCIGSSTDEVQIGQIAENIEEAIEEKDVDLFMKSISYNYSDTEGGTHDNHINDLPEEIFSKIEDAEDLVDAFSILKIKVKVTIPESDLVITDIYASGKMNIEISLKVCILWCTTIYNENIEYDVDFQKEDDDWKIISLTEI
;
A
#
# COMPACT_ATOMS: atom_id res chain seq x y z
N MET A 1 27.38 -28.37 -46.53
CA MET A 1 27.95 -28.95 -45.29
C MET A 1 28.02 -27.84 -44.23
N LEU A 2 26.97 -27.66 -43.42
CA LEU A 2 27.05 -26.79 -42.26
C LEU A 2 28.09 -27.39 -41.32
N LYS A 3 29.23 -26.72 -41.14
CA LYS A 3 30.28 -27.15 -40.20
C LYS A 3 29.61 -27.39 -38.85
N LYS A 4 29.79 -28.57 -38.26
CA LYS A 4 29.19 -29.01 -36.99
C LYS A 4 29.23 -27.96 -35.86
N ASN A 5 30.18 -27.04 -35.90
CA ASN A 5 30.30 -25.92 -34.95
C ASN A 5 29.32 -24.76 -35.21
N SER A 6 28.91 -24.51 -36.46
CA SER A 6 27.96 -23.44 -36.82
C SER A 6 26.54 -23.68 -36.27
N ILE A 7 26.10 -24.95 -36.24
CA ILE A 7 24.79 -25.35 -35.69
C ILE A 7 24.77 -25.14 -34.16
N LYS A 8 25.88 -25.41 -33.47
CA LYS A 8 25.98 -25.20 -32.01
C LYS A 8 25.91 -23.72 -31.65
N ILE A 9 26.58 -22.86 -32.43
CA ILE A 9 26.55 -21.40 -32.21
C ILE A 9 25.14 -20.86 -32.45
N LEU A 10 24.46 -21.34 -33.50
CA LEU A 10 23.08 -20.93 -33.80
C LEU A 10 22.10 -21.32 -32.66
N LEU A 11 22.26 -22.51 -32.08
CA LEU A 11 21.44 -22.95 -30.94
C LEU A 11 21.66 -22.10 -29.68
N VAL A 12 22.89 -21.67 -29.41
CA VAL A 12 23.21 -20.78 -28.27
C VAL A 12 22.62 -19.38 -28.48
N ILE A 13 22.68 -18.86 -29.71
CA ILE A 13 22.10 -17.55 -30.04
C ILE A 13 20.58 -17.58 -29.91
N ILE A 14 19.92 -18.63 -30.40
CA ILE A 14 18.46 -18.80 -30.28
C ILE A 14 18.04 -18.94 -28.81
N SER A 15 18.78 -19.72 -28.01
CA SER A 15 18.47 -19.83 -26.57
C SER A 15 18.66 -18.50 -25.84
N LEU A 16 19.66 -17.71 -26.23
CA LEU A 16 19.90 -16.38 -25.65
C LEU A 16 18.80 -15.38 -26.02
N ILE A 17 18.32 -15.41 -27.27
CA ILE A 17 17.20 -14.58 -27.73
C ILE A 17 15.87 -14.99 -27.05
N LEU A 18 15.67 -16.29 -26.82
CA LEU A 18 14.53 -16.81 -26.05
C LEU A 18 14.60 -16.39 -24.57
N LEU A 19 15.79 -16.38 -23.96
CA LEU A 19 16.00 -15.88 -22.60
C LEU A 19 15.75 -14.37 -22.50
N LEU A 20 16.14 -13.59 -23.52
CA LEU A 20 15.94 -12.15 -23.56
C LEU A 20 14.51 -11.72 -23.89
N SER A 21 13.69 -12.61 -24.47
CA SER A 21 12.26 -12.33 -24.75
C SER A 21 11.34 -12.66 -23.58
N LEU A 22 11.86 -13.24 -22.48
CA LEU A 22 11.11 -13.56 -21.26
C LEU A 22 10.97 -12.37 -20.28
N THR A 23 11.59 -11.21 -20.55
CA THR A 23 11.43 -10.00 -19.71
C THR A 23 10.18 -9.18 -20.04
N GLY A 24 9.32 -9.66 -20.95
CA GLY A 24 8.17 -8.93 -21.49
C GLY A 24 6.83 -9.06 -20.74
N CYS A 25 6.76 -9.77 -19.61
CA CYS A 25 5.54 -9.91 -18.80
C CYS A 25 5.77 -9.58 -17.31
N ILE A 26 6.58 -8.56 -17.02
CA ILE A 26 6.96 -8.21 -15.64
C ILE A 26 6.02 -7.19 -14.99
N GLY A 27 5.27 -6.39 -15.78
CA GLY A 27 4.55 -5.21 -15.26
C GLY A 27 3.47 -5.49 -14.22
N SER A 28 2.53 -6.42 -14.47
CA SER A 28 1.36 -6.57 -13.59
C SER A 28 1.71 -7.16 -12.20
N SER A 29 2.63 -8.14 -12.13
CA SER A 29 3.04 -8.69 -10.83
C SER A 29 3.95 -7.76 -10.03
N THR A 30 4.55 -6.73 -10.65
CA THR A 30 5.31 -5.71 -9.92
C THR A 30 4.43 -4.56 -9.45
N ASP A 31 3.44 -4.15 -10.24
CA ASP A 31 2.57 -3.02 -9.89
C ASP A 31 1.68 -3.35 -8.68
N GLU A 32 1.08 -4.55 -8.64
CA GLU A 32 0.31 -5.02 -7.47
C GLU A 32 1.15 -5.04 -6.19
N VAL A 33 2.40 -5.50 -6.30
CA VAL A 33 3.35 -5.55 -5.16
C VAL A 33 3.74 -4.14 -4.71
N GLN A 34 4.03 -3.22 -5.64
CA GLN A 34 4.35 -1.83 -5.31
C GLN A 34 3.15 -1.10 -4.67
N ILE A 35 1.94 -1.33 -5.18
CA ILE A 35 0.72 -0.79 -4.56
C ILE A 35 0.48 -1.42 -3.18
N GLY A 36 0.74 -2.73 -3.01
CA GLY A 36 0.69 -3.38 -1.70
C GLY A 36 1.67 -2.76 -0.68
N GLN A 37 2.86 -2.36 -1.11
CA GLN A 37 3.84 -1.67 -0.27
C GLN A 37 3.35 -0.30 0.22
N ILE A 38 2.44 0.35 -0.50
CA ILE A 38 1.81 1.60 -0.01
C ILE A 38 1.02 1.33 1.28
N ALA A 39 0.28 0.22 1.35
CA ALA A 39 -0.43 -0.17 2.57
C ALA A 39 0.54 -0.41 3.73
N GLU A 40 1.65 -1.11 3.50
CA GLU A 40 2.68 -1.35 4.52
C GLU A 40 3.30 -0.04 5.02
N ASN A 41 3.62 0.89 4.12
CA ASN A 41 4.18 2.20 4.49
C ASN A 41 3.19 3.05 5.30
N ILE A 42 1.90 3.01 4.95
CA ILE A 42 0.85 3.73 5.69
C ILE A 42 0.63 3.07 7.06
N GLU A 43 0.65 1.74 7.14
CA GLU A 43 0.58 1.00 8.42
C GLU A 43 1.73 1.42 9.35
N GLU A 44 2.97 1.42 8.86
CA GLU A 44 4.14 1.85 9.61
C GLU A 44 4.04 3.33 10.03
N ALA A 45 3.60 4.21 9.13
CA ALA A 45 3.40 5.62 9.44
C ALA A 45 2.37 5.84 10.56
N ILE A 46 1.30 5.05 10.58
CA ILE A 46 0.27 5.10 11.60
C ILE A 46 0.80 4.56 12.93
N GLU A 47 1.56 3.47 12.93
CA GLU A 47 2.16 2.91 14.15
C GLU A 47 3.20 3.84 14.78
N GLU A 48 4.01 4.51 13.96
CA GLU A 48 5.04 5.46 14.41
C GLU A 48 4.49 6.88 14.60
N LYS A 49 3.23 7.14 14.22
CA LYS A 49 2.58 8.46 14.19
C LYS A 49 3.41 9.51 13.46
N ASP A 50 3.94 9.13 12.31
CA ASP A 50 4.83 9.95 11.48
C ASP A 50 4.08 10.44 10.23
N VAL A 51 3.69 11.71 10.24
CA VAL A 51 3.00 12.37 9.12
C VAL A 51 3.88 12.34 7.86
N ASP A 52 5.18 12.60 7.98
CA ASP A 52 6.09 12.62 6.82
C ASP A 52 6.20 11.23 6.20
N LEU A 53 6.20 10.17 7.01
CA LEU A 53 6.18 8.79 6.52
C LEU A 53 4.87 8.46 5.80
N PHE A 54 3.72 8.91 6.33
CA PHE A 54 2.42 8.75 5.68
C PHE A 54 2.41 9.44 4.30
N MET A 55 2.85 10.70 4.27
CA MET A 55 2.81 11.55 3.08
C MET A 55 3.76 11.08 1.98
N LYS A 56 4.76 10.22 2.25
CA LYS A 56 5.58 9.59 1.21
C LYS A 56 4.78 8.70 0.26
N SER A 57 3.67 8.13 0.71
CA SER A 57 2.77 7.32 -0.12
C SER A 57 1.81 8.16 -0.96
N ILE A 58 1.75 9.47 -0.71
CA ILE A 58 0.80 10.41 -1.29
C ILE A 58 1.51 11.24 -2.37
N SER A 59 0.88 11.37 -3.53
CA SER A 59 1.37 12.22 -4.62
C SER A 59 1.38 13.69 -4.21
N TYR A 60 2.34 14.46 -4.71
CA TYR A 60 2.30 15.94 -4.61
C TYR A 60 1.12 16.56 -5.38
N ASN A 61 0.57 15.84 -6.35
CA ASN A 61 -0.61 16.25 -7.12
C ASN A 61 -1.93 15.70 -6.54
N TYR A 62 -1.89 15.13 -5.32
CA TYR A 62 -3.09 14.62 -4.66
C TYR A 62 -4.19 15.69 -4.58
N SER A 63 -5.41 15.28 -4.90
CA SER A 63 -6.61 16.09 -4.73
C SER A 63 -7.84 15.20 -4.62
N ASP A 64 -8.63 15.39 -3.57
CA ASP A 64 -9.91 14.71 -3.38
C ASP A 64 -11.13 15.65 -3.57
N THR A 65 -12.33 15.10 -3.41
CA THR A 65 -13.60 15.83 -3.55
C THR A 65 -13.96 16.71 -2.35
N GLU A 66 -13.36 16.46 -1.19
CA GLU A 66 -13.57 17.20 0.05
C GLU A 66 -12.58 18.37 0.21
N GLY A 67 -11.71 18.59 -0.79
CA GLY A 67 -10.74 19.67 -0.82
C GLY A 67 -9.40 19.32 -0.17
N GLY A 68 -9.16 18.05 0.13
CA GLY A 68 -7.87 17.56 0.58
C GLY A 68 -6.86 17.61 -0.55
N THR A 69 -5.63 17.96 -0.19
CA THR A 69 -4.47 18.17 -1.06
C THR A 69 -3.24 17.62 -0.35
N HIS A 70 -2.14 17.45 -1.08
CA HIS A 70 -0.87 17.09 -0.42
C HIS A 70 -0.47 18.13 0.65
N ASP A 71 -0.56 19.42 0.33
CA ASP A 71 -0.06 20.51 1.18
C ASP A 71 -0.85 20.70 2.49
N ASN A 72 -2.11 20.25 2.55
CA ASN A 72 -2.92 20.27 3.77
C ASN A 72 -3.11 18.85 4.34
N HIS A 73 -2.21 17.92 4.01
CA HIS A 73 -2.19 16.55 4.52
C HIS A 73 -3.53 15.84 4.33
N ILE A 74 -4.14 15.98 3.16
CA ILE A 74 -5.44 15.35 2.88
C ILE A 74 -6.48 15.82 3.89
N ASN A 75 -6.58 17.14 4.10
CA ASN A 75 -7.43 17.74 5.13
C ASN A 75 -7.14 17.20 6.56
N ASP A 76 -5.87 17.16 6.96
CA ASP A 76 -5.42 16.68 8.28
C ASP A 76 -5.79 15.21 8.57
N LEU A 77 -5.97 14.38 7.53
CA LEU A 77 -6.36 12.98 7.67
C LEU A 77 -5.35 12.15 8.50
N PRO A 78 -4.02 12.23 8.27
CA PRO A 78 -3.06 11.53 9.12
C PRO A 78 -3.21 11.91 10.60
N GLU A 79 -3.35 13.19 10.89
CA GLU A 79 -3.52 13.72 12.24
C GLU A 79 -4.83 13.23 12.89
N GLU A 80 -5.92 13.14 12.13
CA GLU A 80 -7.18 12.56 12.64
C GLU A 80 -6.99 11.09 13.04
N ILE A 81 -6.36 10.29 12.17
CA ILE A 81 -6.09 8.87 12.45
C ILE A 81 -5.20 8.73 13.69
N PHE A 82 -4.17 9.56 13.83
CA PHE A 82 -3.26 9.52 14.97
C PHE A 82 -3.96 9.90 16.26
N SER A 83 -4.85 10.90 16.24
CA SER A 83 -5.66 11.27 17.41
C SER A 83 -6.52 10.10 17.88
N LYS A 84 -7.10 9.31 16.97
CA LYS A 84 -7.88 8.10 17.33
C LYS A 84 -7.02 7.03 17.99
N ILE A 85 -5.75 6.93 17.61
CA ILE A 85 -4.79 5.99 18.22
C ILE A 85 -4.35 6.49 19.59
N GLU A 86 -4.07 7.77 19.74
CA GLU A 86 -3.72 8.37 21.04
C GLU A 86 -4.84 8.18 22.06
N ASP A 87 -6.10 8.40 21.67
CA ASP A 87 -7.26 8.11 22.51
C ASP A 87 -7.31 6.63 22.95
N ALA A 88 -6.91 5.72 22.06
CA ALA A 88 -6.82 4.29 22.39
C ALA A 88 -5.60 3.97 23.29
N GLU A 89 -4.48 4.67 23.13
CA GLU A 89 -3.28 4.51 23.96
C GLU A 89 -3.51 4.97 25.39
N ASP A 90 -4.24 6.07 25.59
CA ASP A 90 -4.65 6.53 26.92
C ASP A 90 -5.41 5.43 27.69
N LEU A 91 -6.22 4.64 26.99
CA LEU A 91 -6.90 3.47 27.56
C LEU A 91 -5.91 2.32 27.85
N VAL A 92 -4.92 2.09 26.98
CA VAL A 92 -3.87 1.08 27.19
C VAL A 92 -3.02 1.42 28.41
N ASP A 93 -2.65 2.68 28.57
CA ASP A 93 -1.87 3.16 29.71
C ASP A 93 -2.65 3.02 31.02
N ALA A 94 -3.96 3.30 31.01
CA ALA A 94 -4.84 3.03 32.14
C ALA A 94 -4.98 1.52 32.43
N PHE A 95 -4.92 0.67 31.41
CA PHE A 95 -5.12 -0.77 31.50
C PHE A 95 -4.06 -1.55 30.71
N SER A 96 -2.90 -1.83 31.32
CA SER A 96 -1.74 -2.48 30.66
C SER A 96 -1.98 -3.89 30.08
N ILE A 97 -3.19 -4.44 30.22
CA ILE A 97 -3.66 -5.68 29.58
C ILE A 97 -4.15 -5.46 28.15
N LEU A 98 -4.32 -4.21 27.74
CA LEU A 98 -4.78 -3.82 26.42
C LEU A 98 -3.61 -3.74 25.44
N LYS A 99 -3.89 -4.00 24.16
CA LYS A 99 -2.97 -3.86 23.05
C LYS A 99 -3.69 -3.26 21.86
N ILE A 100 -3.12 -2.21 21.29
CA ILE A 100 -3.55 -1.67 20.00
C ILE A 100 -2.94 -2.53 18.90
N LYS A 101 -3.70 -2.72 17.84
CA LYS A 101 -3.21 -3.29 16.60
C LYS A 101 -3.82 -2.50 15.45
N VAL A 102 -2.94 -1.93 14.64
CA VAL A 102 -3.28 -1.30 13.36
C VAL A 102 -3.11 -2.35 12.26
N LYS A 103 -3.92 -2.26 11.22
CA LYS A 103 -3.72 -3.02 9.99
C LYS A 103 -4.23 -2.22 8.80
N VAL A 104 -3.41 -2.06 7.77
CA VAL A 104 -3.79 -1.42 6.52
C VAL A 104 -3.78 -2.45 5.41
N THR A 105 -4.81 -2.49 4.58
CA THR A 105 -4.92 -3.47 3.49
C THR A 105 -5.42 -2.84 2.21
N ILE A 106 -4.80 -3.22 1.10
CA ILE A 106 -5.28 -2.98 -0.26
C ILE A 106 -5.43 -4.36 -0.92
N PRO A 107 -6.65 -4.92 -1.02
CA PRO A 107 -6.84 -6.25 -1.59
C PRO A 107 -6.53 -6.27 -3.08
N GLU A 108 -5.65 -7.17 -3.51
CA GLU A 108 -5.34 -7.38 -4.94
C GLU A 108 -6.60 -7.64 -5.78
N SER A 109 -7.61 -8.30 -5.19
CA SER A 109 -8.88 -8.58 -5.86
C SER A 109 -9.70 -7.35 -6.20
N ASP A 110 -9.47 -6.24 -5.50
CA ASP A 110 -10.18 -4.97 -5.71
C ASP A 110 -9.39 -4.02 -6.63
N LEU A 111 -8.15 -4.36 -6.97
CA LEU A 111 -7.31 -3.55 -7.85
C LEU A 111 -7.72 -3.71 -9.32
N VAL A 112 -7.91 -2.57 -9.97
CA VAL A 112 -8.05 -2.46 -11.43
C VAL A 112 -6.88 -1.62 -11.93
N ILE A 113 -5.88 -2.29 -12.50
CA ILE A 113 -4.63 -1.67 -12.94
C ILE A 113 -4.64 -1.45 -14.45
N THR A 114 -4.25 -0.25 -14.86
CA THR A 114 -3.91 0.14 -16.23
C THR A 114 -2.45 0.61 -16.27
N ASP A 115 -1.94 1.00 -17.44
CA ASP A 115 -0.51 1.32 -17.63
C ASP A 115 0.06 2.32 -16.59
N ILE A 116 -0.62 3.45 -16.39
CA ILE A 116 -0.15 4.53 -15.50
C ILE A 116 -1.10 4.86 -14.35
N TYR A 117 -2.21 4.13 -14.26
CA TYR A 117 -3.28 4.42 -13.30
C TYR A 117 -3.86 3.12 -12.75
N ALA A 118 -4.20 3.12 -11.47
CA ALA A 118 -4.91 2.04 -10.83
C ALA A 118 -5.99 2.59 -9.90
N SER A 119 -7.07 1.83 -9.72
CA SER A 119 -8.11 2.12 -8.73
C SER A 119 -8.34 0.88 -7.88
N GLY A 120 -8.74 1.05 -6.64
CA GLY A 120 -9.13 -0.07 -5.79
C GLY A 120 -9.71 0.39 -4.45
N LYS A 121 -9.55 -0.47 -3.45
CA LYS A 121 -10.02 -0.21 -2.09
C LYS A 121 -8.89 -0.30 -1.09
N MET A 122 -8.90 0.60 -0.12
CA MET A 122 -8.00 0.58 1.02
C MET A 122 -8.83 0.50 2.30
N ASN A 123 -8.40 -0.33 3.24
CA ASN A 123 -9.03 -0.48 4.55
C ASN A 123 -7.98 -0.24 5.64
N ILE A 124 -8.31 0.61 6.60
CA ILE A 124 -7.53 0.86 7.82
C ILE A 124 -8.34 0.32 9.00
N GLU A 125 -7.84 -0.75 9.62
CA GLU A 125 -8.42 -1.38 10.81
C GLU A 125 -7.60 -0.98 12.06
N ILE A 126 -8.25 -0.35 13.03
CA ILE A 126 -7.66 -0.04 14.34
C ILE A 126 -8.42 -0.86 15.39
N SER A 127 -7.72 -1.79 16.03
CA SER A 127 -8.32 -2.71 17.00
C SER A 127 -7.65 -2.64 18.37
N LEU A 128 -8.46 -2.56 19.42
CA LEU A 128 -8.02 -2.67 20.80
C LEU A 128 -8.36 -4.06 21.33
N LYS A 129 -7.35 -4.78 21.80
CA LYS A 129 -7.49 -6.16 22.29
C LYS A 129 -7.13 -6.23 23.75
N VAL A 130 -7.95 -6.91 24.54
CA VAL A 130 -7.61 -7.28 25.92
C VAL A 130 -7.11 -8.71 25.95
N CYS A 131 -5.93 -8.93 26.53
CA CYS A 131 -5.31 -10.25 26.61
C CYS A 131 -5.04 -10.61 28.08
N ILE A 132 -5.93 -11.43 28.67
CA ILE A 132 -5.74 -11.98 30.02
C ILE A 132 -5.38 -13.47 29.95
N LEU A 133 -6.22 -14.27 29.30
CA LEU A 133 -6.04 -15.72 29.10
C LEU A 133 -6.25 -16.12 27.63
N TRP A 134 -7.19 -15.45 26.97
CA TRP A 134 -7.37 -15.36 25.53
C TRP A 134 -7.43 -13.88 25.15
N CYS A 135 -7.04 -13.52 23.93
CA CYS A 135 -7.20 -12.17 23.44
C CYS A 135 -8.60 -12.00 22.84
N THR A 136 -9.31 -10.95 23.24
CA THR A 136 -10.57 -10.56 22.62
C THR A 136 -10.50 -9.10 22.18
N THR A 137 -11.01 -8.81 20.99
CA THR A 137 -11.19 -7.43 20.53
C THR A 137 -12.32 -6.80 21.36
N ILE A 138 -12.06 -5.62 21.91
CA ILE A 138 -13.03 -4.85 22.71
C ILE A 138 -13.47 -3.57 21.99
N TYR A 139 -12.62 -3.06 21.11
CA TYR A 139 -12.91 -1.94 20.22
C TYR A 139 -12.35 -2.29 18.85
N ASN A 140 -13.10 -1.97 17.81
CA ASN A 140 -12.66 -2.12 16.43
C ASN A 140 -13.23 -0.97 15.63
N GLU A 141 -12.36 -0.24 14.96
CA GLU A 141 -12.71 0.77 13.98
C GLU A 141 -12.17 0.31 12.63
N ASN A 142 -13.00 0.44 11.60
CA ASN A 142 -12.65 0.09 10.24
C ASN A 142 -13.04 1.29 9.38
N ILE A 143 -12.05 1.86 8.71
CA ILE A 143 -12.24 2.99 7.78
C ILE A 143 -11.91 2.47 6.38
N GLU A 144 -12.88 2.55 5.48
CA GLU A 144 -12.75 2.06 4.11
C GLU A 144 -12.70 3.24 3.14
N TYR A 145 -11.79 3.18 2.19
CA TYR A 145 -11.60 4.18 1.15
C TYR A 145 -11.68 3.54 -0.23
N ASP A 146 -12.39 4.18 -1.14
CA ASP A 146 -12.06 4.08 -2.56
C ASP A 146 -10.77 4.88 -2.79
N VAL A 147 -9.80 4.26 -3.47
CA VAL A 147 -8.46 4.82 -3.65
C VAL A 147 -8.04 4.79 -5.11
N ASP A 148 -7.49 5.91 -5.56
CA ASP A 148 -6.90 6.05 -6.87
C ASP A 148 -5.38 6.22 -6.77
N PHE A 149 -4.67 5.53 -7.65
CA PHE A 149 -3.22 5.56 -7.75
C PHE A 149 -2.76 6.02 -9.12
N GLN A 150 -1.63 6.72 -9.14
CA GLN A 150 -0.93 7.06 -10.37
C GLN A 150 0.53 6.66 -10.26
N LYS A 151 1.08 6.16 -11.37
CA LYS A 151 2.50 5.89 -11.49
C LYS A 151 3.24 7.20 -11.77
N GLU A 152 4.13 7.59 -10.88
CA GLU A 152 5.02 8.74 -10.99
C GLU A 152 6.46 8.23 -11.15
N ASP A 153 7.01 8.42 -12.35
CA ASP A 153 8.23 7.74 -12.79
C ASP A 153 8.10 6.21 -12.71
N ASP A 154 8.72 5.59 -11.70
CA ASP A 154 8.70 4.13 -11.47
C ASP A 154 7.98 3.73 -10.16
N ASP A 155 7.45 4.71 -9.42
CA ASP A 155 6.78 4.51 -8.11
C ASP A 155 5.27 4.77 -8.22
N TRP A 156 4.47 3.97 -7.52
CA TRP A 156 3.04 4.22 -7.37
C TRP A 156 2.78 5.18 -6.21
N LYS A 157 1.85 6.11 -6.41
CA LYS A 157 1.40 7.08 -5.39
C LYS A 157 -0.12 7.15 -5.35
N ILE A 158 -0.67 7.41 -4.16
CA ILE A 158 -2.09 7.73 -4.00
C ILE A 158 -2.32 9.16 -4.52
N ILE A 159 -3.34 9.34 -5.36
CA ILE A 159 -3.73 10.65 -5.91
C ILE A 159 -5.11 11.12 -5.43
N SER A 160 -5.93 10.21 -4.91
CA SER A 160 -7.25 10.52 -4.34
C SER A 160 -7.67 9.43 -3.36
N LEU A 161 -8.38 9.84 -2.30
CA LEU A 161 -9.07 8.96 -1.35
C LEU A 161 -10.51 9.44 -1.21
N THR A 162 -11.44 8.50 -1.05
CA THR A 162 -12.84 8.82 -0.74
C THR A 162 -13.36 7.80 0.26
N GLU A 163 -13.68 8.24 1.48
CA GLU A 163 -14.22 7.39 2.53
C GLU A 163 -15.62 6.85 2.16
N ILE A 164 -15.92 5.60 2.52
CA ILE A 164 -17.16 4.86 2.18
C ILE A 164 -18.03 4.58 3.40
#